data_AF-B0DHT2-F1
#
_entry.id   AF-B0DHT2-F1
#
_cell.length_a   1.000
_cell.length_b   1.000
_cell.length_c   1.000
_cell.angle_alpha   90.00
_cell.angle_beta   90.00
_cell.angle_gamma   90.00
#
_symmetry.space_group_name_H-M   'P 1'
#
loop_
_entity.id
_entity.type
_entity.pdbx_description
1 polymer ?
#
loop_
_entity_poly.entity_id
_entity_poly.type
_entity_poly.pdbx_seq_one_letter_code
_entity_poly.pdbx_strand_id
1 'polypeptide(L)'
;MLDKIYEEDPTTEGVLYCPIIVGSDKTTVSVATGHVKYHPFYISGGNLFNTVHRAHRNAVVPAGFLAIPKGDRKYDNDPAFRKFKRQLYHDSIAAILKTFRPGMIKPVVCHCPDGHFRRVIYDLAAYIADYPEQVYLARIVQNWCPKCTALPTNLDGLANSCSRRFMEGLINELNSKRLWDEYGIDDDITPFTFHFPHADIHEMLSADLLHQLIKGTFKDHLVQWVSDYLYLEHGEAQANEILNDIDRRIAAAPLFSGLRRFPHGHQFKQWTGDDSKALMKVYLPAISGYVPPEMVQCISAFLDACYIARRADITQESLTTLQMAIERFHTHREIFRTCSVQPTGFNLPRQHSLVHLIHQIQEFGAPGGLCSSITESRHITAVKWPWHHSNCYEALGQMLLTNQQLDKLLQACADFVEHQMLPPSHFPPPKPIIPLSDDDEDTGIIDEYVTGNVALARTRIQNYPRRLAELANHIGCPPLVELTRCFLYDQLHTDDGTSSADIPIQQCPYPTGRVSVFHSAVATFYAPSDESGIRGM
;
A
#
# COMPACT_ATOMS: atom_id res chain seq x y z
N MET A 1 20.50 4.22 -2.23
CA MET A 1 21.79 4.16 -1.47
C MET A 1 22.22 2.71 -1.19
N LEU A 2 21.29 1.74 -1.19
CA LEU A 2 21.53 0.31 -0.98
C LEU A 2 22.36 -0.39 -2.07
N ASP A 3 22.23 0.00 -3.35
CA ASP A 3 22.95 -0.64 -4.45
C ASP A 3 24.47 -0.60 -4.25
N LYS A 4 25.01 0.52 -3.76
CA LYS A 4 26.45 0.66 -3.49
C LYS A 4 26.96 -0.30 -2.41
N ILE A 5 26.13 -0.64 -1.42
CA ILE A 5 26.53 -1.50 -0.31
C ILE A 5 26.73 -2.94 -0.80
N TYR A 6 25.89 -3.41 -1.72
CA TYR A 6 25.96 -4.77 -2.27
C TYR A 6 26.79 -4.86 -3.56
N GLU A 7 27.00 -3.77 -4.28
CA GLU A 7 27.94 -3.73 -5.41
C GLU A 7 29.41 -3.77 -4.96
N GLU A 8 29.71 -3.27 -3.76
CA GLU A 8 31.07 -3.23 -3.21
C GLU A 8 31.49 -4.53 -2.50
N ASP A 9 30.56 -5.47 -2.25
CA ASP A 9 30.83 -6.78 -1.66
C ASP A 9 30.90 -7.87 -2.74
N PRO A 10 32.10 -8.43 -3.05
CA PRO A 10 32.22 -9.51 -4.04
C PRO A 10 31.41 -10.76 -3.69
N THR A 11 31.03 -10.93 -2.43
CA THR A 11 30.22 -12.08 -2.01
C THR A 11 28.76 -11.94 -2.44
N THR A 12 28.27 -10.74 -2.76
CA THR A 12 26.87 -10.51 -3.16
C THR A 12 26.67 -10.52 -4.68
N GLU A 13 27.73 -10.74 -5.46
CA GLU A 13 27.64 -10.87 -6.91
C GLU A 13 26.70 -12.01 -7.35
N GLY A 14 25.74 -11.69 -8.23
CA GLY A 14 24.76 -12.64 -8.78
C GLY A 14 23.74 -13.19 -7.76
N VAL A 15 23.65 -12.59 -6.58
CA VAL A 15 22.71 -12.99 -5.52
C VAL A 15 21.33 -12.42 -5.78
N LEU A 16 20.28 -13.21 -5.51
CA LEU A 16 18.91 -12.71 -5.52
C LEU A 16 18.70 -11.79 -4.32
N TYR A 17 18.39 -10.52 -4.59
CA TYR A 17 17.91 -9.60 -3.56
C TYR A 17 16.48 -9.95 -3.16
N CYS A 18 16.21 -10.08 -1.86
CA CYS A 18 14.90 -10.38 -1.30
C CYS A 18 14.51 -9.31 -0.27
N PRO A 19 13.84 -8.24 -0.72
CA PRO A 19 13.35 -7.21 0.18
C PRO A 19 12.23 -7.78 1.04
N ILE A 20 12.25 -7.43 2.32
CA ILE A 20 11.22 -7.77 3.29
C ILE A 20 10.43 -6.52 3.61
N ILE A 21 9.11 -6.62 3.43
CA ILE A 21 8.14 -5.61 3.81
C ILE A 21 7.54 -6.03 5.13
N VAL A 22 7.49 -5.12 6.09
CA VAL A 22 6.85 -5.32 7.38
C VAL A 22 5.75 -4.29 7.58
N GLY A 23 4.79 -4.60 8.45
CA GLY A 23 3.75 -3.63 8.80
C GLY A 23 3.07 -3.98 10.10
N SER A 24 2.58 -2.97 10.79
CA SER A 24 1.79 -3.14 12.01
C SER A 24 0.69 -2.10 12.06
N ASP A 25 -0.47 -2.54 12.52
CA ASP A 25 -1.57 -1.63 12.81
C ASP A 25 -2.42 -2.23 13.94
N LYS A 26 -2.85 -1.37 14.86
CA LYS A 26 -3.62 -1.79 16.02
C LYS A 26 -5.10 -1.80 15.67
N THR A 27 -5.71 -2.97 15.74
CA THR A 27 -7.14 -3.15 15.42
C THR A 27 -7.99 -3.47 16.64
N THR A 28 -9.23 -3.02 16.61
CA THR A 28 -10.26 -3.36 17.61
C THR A 28 -11.13 -4.48 17.05
N VAL A 29 -11.41 -5.51 17.86
CA VAL A 29 -12.26 -6.65 17.45
C VAL A 29 -13.64 -6.64 18.10
N SER A 30 -13.82 -5.90 19.20
CA SER A 30 -15.14 -5.69 19.79
C SER A 30 -15.29 -4.26 20.29
N VAL A 31 -16.34 -3.58 19.83
CA VAL A 31 -16.71 -2.24 20.31
C VAL A 31 -17.73 -2.34 21.45
N ALA A 32 -18.71 -3.24 21.33
CA ALA A 32 -19.81 -3.40 22.29
C ALA A 32 -19.43 -4.16 23.57
N THR A 33 -18.44 -5.06 23.53
CA THR A 33 -18.13 -6.02 24.62
C THR A 33 -16.72 -5.85 25.19
N GLY A 34 -16.27 -4.61 25.39
CA GLY A 34 -15.08 -4.32 26.23
C GLY A 34 -13.83 -3.79 25.53
N HIS A 35 -13.94 -3.26 24.31
CA HIS A 35 -12.83 -2.64 23.58
C HIS A 35 -11.59 -3.53 23.49
N VAL A 36 -11.77 -4.80 23.09
CA VAL A 36 -10.64 -5.73 22.91
C VAL A 36 -9.85 -5.29 21.68
N LYS A 37 -8.54 -5.08 21.88
CA LYS A 37 -7.60 -4.64 20.83
C LYS A 37 -6.48 -5.65 20.68
N TYR A 38 -6.06 -5.85 19.44
CA TYR A 38 -4.90 -6.64 19.07
C TYR A 38 -3.98 -5.80 18.20
N HIS A 39 -2.68 -6.07 18.28
CA HIS A 39 -1.67 -5.38 17.48
C HIS A 39 -0.91 -6.39 16.61
N PRO A 40 -1.50 -6.86 15.50
CA PRO A 40 -0.80 -7.76 14.59
C PRO A 40 0.43 -7.09 13.98
N PHE A 41 1.47 -7.88 13.78
CA PHE A 41 2.67 -7.56 13.02
C PHE A 41 2.74 -8.49 11.82
N TYR A 42 2.83 -7.91 10.63
CA TYR A 42 2.80 -8.60 9.35
C TYR A 42 4.16 -8.56 8.67
N ILE A 43 4.43 -9.58 7.87
CA ILE A 43 5.61 -9.68 7.00
C ILE A 43 5.19 -10.11 5.60
N SER A 44 5.92 -9.65 4.60
CA SER A 44 5.75 -10.00 3.20
C SER A 44 7.07 -9.89 2.45
N GLY A 45 7.24 -10.65 1.37
CA GLY A 45 8.38 -10.52 0.47
C GLY A 45 8.08 -9.46 -0.60
N GLY A 46 8.95 -8.48 -0.78
CA GLY A 46 8.77 -7.40 -1.78
C GLY A 46 9.03 -7.82 -3.22
N ASN A 47 9.52 -9.05 -3.46
CA ASN A 47 9.60 -9.64 -4.81
C ASN A 47 8.24 -10.11 -5.35
N LEU A 48 7.16 -9.93 -4.59
CA LEU A 48 5.81 -10.24 -5.03
C LEU A 48 5.23 -9.05 -5.81
N PHE A 49 4.44 -9.34 -6.85
CA PHE A 49 3.73 -8.29 -7.58
C PHE A 49 2.71 -7.58 -6.68
N ASN A 50 2.50 -6.28 -6.90
CA ASN A 50 1.51 -5.47 -6.16
C ASN A 50 0.11 -6.10 -6.14
N THR A 51 -0.31 -6.71 -7.25
CA THR A 51 -1.60 -7.43 -7.36
C THR A 51 -1.67 -8.64 -6.43
N VAL A 52 -0.53 -9.31 -6.18
CA VAL A 52 -0.43 -10.46 -5.28
C VAL A 52 -0.45 -10.02 -3.82
N HIS A 53 0.21 -8.91 -3.47
CA HIS A 53 0.11 -8.32 -2.13
C HIS A 53 -1.32 -7.96 -1.73
N ARG A 54 -2.15 -7.56 -2.71
CA ARG A 54 -3.56 -7.21 -2.51
C ARG A 54 -4.53 -8.37 -2.63
N ALA A 55 -4.17 -9.39 -3.40
CA ALA A 55 -4.94 -10.61 -3.45
C ALA A 55 -4.82 -11.31 -2.08
N HIS A 56 -5.94 -11.73 -1.47
CA HIS A 56 -5.97 -12.49 -0.21
C HIS A 56 -5.37 -13.92 -0.37
N ARG A 57 -4.18 -14.03 -0.96
CA ARG A 57 -3.46 -15.26 -1.30
C ARG A 57 -2.22 -15.46 -0.43
N ASN A 58 -2.28 -15.04 0.83
CA ASN A 58 -1.19 -15.17 1.81
C ASN A 58 0.14 -14.52 1.40
N ALA A 59 0.12 -13.53 0.52
CA ALA A 59 1.30 -12.71 0.24
C ALA A 59 1.77 -11.96 1.49
N VAL A 60 0.83 -11.56 2.35
CA VAL A 60 1.07 -10.93 3.65
C VAL A 60 0.66 -11.89 4.75
N VAL A 61 1.59 -12.23 5.63
CA VAL A 61 1.37 -13.21 6.71
C VAL A 61 1.55 -12.57 8.09
N PRO A 62 0.71 -12.91 9.08
CA PRO A 62 0.91 -12.46 10.45
C PRO A 62 2.15 -13.15 11.04
N ALA A 63 3.21 -12.39 11.30
CA ALA A 63 4.43 -12.87 11.93
C ALA A 63 4.35 -12.84 13.46
N GLY A 64 3.47 -12.01 14.03
CA GLY A 64 3.26 -11.98 15.48
C GLY A 64 2.13 -11.04 15.91
N PHE A 65 1.87 -11.00 17.21
CA PHE A 65 0.99 -10.03 17.84
C PHE A 65 1.79 -9.28 18.90
N LEU A 66 1.99 -7.99 18.69
CA LEU A 66 2.74 -7.12 19.58
C LEU A 66 1.99 -6.90 20.88
N ALA A 67 2.74 -6.83 21.98
CA ALA A 67 2.17 -6.55 23.28
C ALA A 67 1.51 -5.17 23.32
N ILE A 68 0.37 -5.07 24.00
CA ILE A 68 -0.29 -3.80 24.33
C ILE A 68 -0.31 -3.68 25.86
N PRO A 69 0.77 -3.19 26.49
CA PRO A 69 0.83 -3.09 27.93
C PRO A 69 -0.28 -2.18 28.45
N LYS A 70 -1.09 -2.69 29.37
CA LYS A 70 -2.08 -1.92 30.12
C LYS A 70 -1.49 -1.63 31.50
N GLY A 71 -1.59 -0.38 31.92
CA GLY A 71 -1.21 0.04 33.27
C GLY A 71 -2.44 0.48 34.05
N ASP A 72 -2.29 0.59 35.37
CA ASP A 72 -3.27 1.31 36.19
C ASP A 72 -3.35 2.77 35.76
N ARG A 73 -4.51 3.40 35.92
CA ARG A 73 -4.75 4.82 35.55
C ARG A 73 -3.71 5.79 36.13
N LYS A 74 -3.13 5.48 37.29
CA LYS A 74 -2.05 6.29 37.92
C LYS A 74 -0.80 6.43 37.04
N TYR A 75 -0.59 5.52 36.09
CA TYR A 75 0.57 5.50 35.18
C TYR A 75 0.25 5.98 33.76
N ASP A 76 -0.99 6.40 33.46
CA ASP A 76 -1.38 6.84 32.11
C ASP A 76 -0.51 8.02 31.61
N ASN A 77 -0.08 8.87 32.55
CA ASN A 77 0.77 10.02 32.29
C ASN A 77 2.22 9.85 32.77
N ASP A 78 2.60 8.65 33.23
CA ASP A 78 3.95 8.39 33.69
C ASP A 78 4.95 8.33 32.51
N PRO A 79 5.96 9.22 32.44
CA PRO A 79 6.98 9.19 31.40
C PRO A 79 7.72 7.85 31.34
N ALA A 80 8.00 7.23 32.49
CA ALA A 80 8.73 5.96 32.54
C ALA A 80 7.90 4.83 31.91
N PHE A 81 6.59 4.76 32.20
CA PHE A 81 5.69 3.79 31.56
C PHE A 81 5.52 4.03 30.06
N ARG A 82 5.46 5.29 29.60
CA ARG A 82 5.41 5.63 28.18
C ARG A 82 6.68 5.18 27.44
N LYS A 83 7.85 5.43 28.05
CA LYS A 83 9.15 4.96 27.56
C LYS A 83 9.21 3.44 27.50
N PHE A 84 8.80 2.74 28.56
CA PHE A 84 8.73 1.29 28.61
C PHE A 84 7.88 0.71 27.46
N LYS A 85 6.69 1.26 27.22
CA LYS A 85 5.84 0.82 26.10
C LYS A 85 6.56 0.96 24.75
N ARG A 86 7.22 2.11 24.54
CA ARG A 86 7.97 2.42 23.30
C ARG A 86 9.12 1.45 23.09
N GLN A 87 9.93 1.22 24.11
CA GLN A 87 11.05 0.29 24.00
C GLN A 87 10.58 -1.15 23.82
N LEU A 88 9.55 -1.60 24.56
CA LEU A 88 9.00 -2.95 24.44
C LEU A 88 8.52 -3.25 23.02
N TYR A 89 7.89 -2.29 22.36
CA TYR A 89 7.45 -2.41 20.98
C TYR A 89 8.64 -2.63 20.02
N HIS A 90 9.69 -1.81 20.13
CA HIS A 90 10.89 -1.98 19.30
C HIS A 90 11.62 -3.30 19.59
N ASP A 91 11.78 -3.65 20.87
CA ASP A 91 12.41 -4.90 21.29
C ASP A 91 11.62 -6.12 20.80
N SER A 92 10.29 -6.03 20.77
CA SER A 92 9.42 -7.08 20.25
C SER A 92 9.63 -7.29 18.75
N ILE A 93 9.67 -6.21 17.96
CA ILE A 93 9.95 -6.28 16.51
C ILE A 93 11.37 -6.83 16.27
N ALA A 94 12.36 -6.35 17.02
CA ALA A 94 13.73 -6.85 16.92
C ALA A 94 13.82 -8.34 17.26
N ALA A 95 13.07 -8.81 18.27
CA ALA A 95 13.02 -10.22 18.64
C ALA A 95 12.38 -11.08 17.54
N ILE A 96 11.28 -10.62 16.94
CA ILE A 96 10.60 -11.31 15.83
C ILE A 96 11.53 -11.43 14.61
N LEU A 97 12.22 -10.34 14.25
CA LEU A 97 13.04 -10.28 13.04
C LEU A 97 14.47 -10.81 13.24
N LYS A 98 14.87 -11.17 14.46
CA LYS A 98 16.26 -11.55 14.81
C LYS A 98 16.86 -12.61 13.89
N THR A 99 16.06 -13.55 13.41
CA THR A 99 16.48 -14.65 12.53
C THR A 99 16.89 -14.20 11.13
N PHE A 100 16.46 -13.02 10.66
CA PHE A 100 16.86 -12.48 9.36
C PHE A 100 18.30 -11.95 9.37
N ARG A 101 18.78 -11.45 10.51
CA ARG A 101 20.06 -10.73 10.60
C ARG A 101 21.25 -11.44 9.95
N PRO A 102 21.49 -12.76 10.14
CA PRO A 102 22.59 -13.44 9.46
C PRO A 102 22.46 -13.42 7.93
N GLY A 103 21.23 -13.59 7.41
CA GLY A 103 20.91 -13.59 5.97
C GLY A 103 20.89 -12.20 5.33
N MET A 104 20.98 -11.13 6.13
CA MET A 104 21.15 -9.76 5.65
C MET A 104 22.62 -9.37 5.45
N ILE A 105 23.53 -10.07 6.13
CA ILE A 105 24.99 -9.84 6.04
C ILE A 105 25.60 -10.78 5.02
N LYS A 106 25.17 -12.05 5.01
CA LYS A 106 25.73 -13.07 4.13
C LYS A 106 24.63 -13.75 3.32
N PRO A 107 24.79 -13.90 2.00
CA PRO A 107 23.84 -14.63 1.19
C PRO A 107 23.65 -16.07 1.67
N VAL A 108 22.40 -16.50 1.75
CA VAL A 108 22.02 -17.87 2.14
C VAL A 108 21.45 -18.61 0.93
N VAL A 109 21.67 -19.92 0.85
CA VAL A 109 21.07 -20.73 -0.22
C VAL A 109 19.62 -21.01 0.14
N CYS A 110 18.70 -20.59 -0.73
CA CYS A 110 17.26 -20.78 -0.57
C CYS A 110 16.68 -21.55 -1.75
N HIS A 111 15.75 -22.46 -1.48
CA HIS A 111 14.96 -23.13 -2.50
C HIS A 111 13.82 -22.21 -2.93
N CYS A 112 13.85 -21.75 -4.18
CA CYS A 112 12.86 -20.84 -4.73
C CYS A 112 11.60 -21.60 -5.21
N PRO A 113 10.44 -20.93 -5.33
CA PRO A 113 9.19 -21.56 -5.78
C PRO A 113 9.23 -22.14 -7.19
N ASP A 114 10.20 -21.73 -8.02
CA ASP A 114 10.42 -22.27 -9.37
C ASP A 114 11.32 -23.52 -9.39
N GLY A 115 11.58 -24.11 -8.22
CA GLY A 115 12.37 -25.34 -8.06
C GLY A 115 13.89 -25.14 -8.10
N HIS A 116 14.37 -23.90 -8.21
CA HIS A 116 15.80 -23.61 -8.29
C HIS A 116 16.35 -23.15 -6.94
N PHE A 117 17.58 -23.57 -6.64
CA PHE A 117 18.32 -23.03 -5.50
C PHE A 117 19.04 -21.76 -5.92
N ARG A 118 18.82 -20.67 -5.20
CA ARG A 118 19.51 -19.40 -5.41
C ARG A 118 20.19 -18.97 -4.12
N ARG A 119 21.31 -18.26 -4.27
CA ARG A 119 21.86 -17.46 -3.17
C ARG A 119 20.93 -16.26 -3.01
N VAL A 120 20.48 -16.00 -1.80
CA VAL A 120 19.54 -14.93 -1.47
C VAL A 120 20.13 -14.06 -0.37
N ILE A 121 20.07 -12.74 -0.56
CA ILE A 121 20.35 -11.77 0.49
C ILE A 121 19.05 -11.07 0.88
N TYR A 122 18.80 -11.00 2.19
CA TYR A 122 17.60 -10.36 2.71
C TYR A 122 17.88 -8.93 3.12
N ASP A 123 16.86 -8.09 3.06
CA ASP A 123 16.95 -6.72 3.53
C ASP A 123 15.60 -6.23 4.03
N LEU A 124 15.58 -5.26 4.94
CA LEU A 124 14.35 -4.66 5.45
C LEU A 124 14.03 -3.42 4.62
N ALA A 125 13.24 -3.62 3.56
CA ALA A 125 13.02 -2.58 2.56
C ALA A 125 11.98 -1.55 2.98
N ALA A 126 10.81 -2.00 3.45
CA ALA A 126 9.69 -1.10 3.71
C ALA A 126 8.94 -1.43 5.01
N TYR A 127 8.45 -0.39 5.67
CA TYR A 127 7.53 -0.47 6.81
C TYR A 127 6.20 0.21 6.46
N ILE A 128 5.11 -0.55 6.50
CA ILE A 128 3.74 -0.07 6.31
C ILE A 128 3.17 0.31 7.68
N ALA A 129 2.94 1.60 7.88
CA ALA A 129 2.45 2.16 9.14
C ALA A 129 1.64 3.44 8.87
N ASP A 130 0.60 3.66 9.68
CA ASP A 130 -0.11 4.94 9.70
C ASP A 130 0.73 6.02 10.40
N TYR A 131 0.32 7.29 10.35
CA TYR A 131 1.14 8.38 10.89
C TYR A 131 1.46 8.25 12.40
N PRO A 132 0.50 7.98 13.30
CA PRO A 132 0.81 7.71 14.71
C PRO A 132 1.83 6.58 14.92
N GLU A 133 1.75 5.51 14.15
CA GLU A 133 2.70 4.40 14.24
C GLU A 133 4.07 4.78 13.63
N GLN A 134 4.10 5.55 12.54
CA GLN A 134 5.34 6.13 11.97
C GLN A 134 6.07 7.00 12.99
N VAL A 135 5.34 7.82 13.75
CA VAL A 135 5.89 8.65 14.83
C VAL A 135 6.58 7.78 15.88
N TYR A 136 5.93 6.66 16.23
CA TYR A 136 6.43 5.69 17.18
C TYR A 136 7.70 5.00 16.70
N LEU A 137 7.70 4.55 15.43
CA LEU A 137 8.80 3.85 14.78
C LEU A 137 10.03 4.74 14.59
N ALA A 138 9.82 5.97 14.12
CA ALA A 138 10.88 6.93 13.82
C ALA A 138 11.38 7.70 15.05
N ARG A 139 10.80 7.45 16.23
CA ARG A 139 11.11 8.17 17.50
C ARG A 139 10.97 9.68 17.37
N ILE A 140 10.00 10.12 16.59
CA ILE A 140 9.74 11.54 16.46
C ILE A 140 8.64 11.98 17.43
N VAL A 141 8.60 13.27 17.72
CA VAL A 141 7.53 13.89 18.50
C VAL A 141 6.29 14.03 17.62
N GLN A 142 5.11 13.88 18.22
CA GLN A 142 3.84 14.09 17.52
C GLN A 142 3.83 15.47 16.84
N ASN A 143 3.31 15.51 15.61
CA ASN A 143 3.23 16.66 14.70
C ASN A 143 4.49 16.97 13.89
N TRP A 144 5.59 16.24 14.11
CA TRP A 144 6.77 16.31 13.26
C TRP A 144 6.67 15.35 12.07
N CYS A 145 7.46 15.60 11.03
CA CYS A 145 7.57 14.69 9.90
C CYS A 145 8.59 13.58 10.20
N PRO A 146 8.25 12.29 10.03
CA PRO A 146 9.20 11.20 10.27
C PRO A 146 10.23 11.08 9.14
N LYS A 147 10.11 11.84 8.06
CA LYS A 147 10.92 11.69 6.84
C LYS A 147 11.84 12.87 6.54
N CYS A 148 11.55 14.03 7.10
CA CYS A 148 12.33 15.23 6.82
C CYS A 148 12.40 16.16 8.03
N THR A 149 13.31 17.12 7.96
CA THR A 149 13.59 18.09 9.01
C THR A 149 12.62 19.28 9.03
N ALA A 150 11.43 19.14 8.44
CA ALA A 150 10.45 20.21 8.40
C ALA A 150 9.95 20.52 9.81
N LEU A 151 9.84 21.80 10.15
CA LEU A 151 9.38 22.23 11.46
C LEU A 151 7.87 21.98 11.59
N PRO A 152 7.37 21.58 12.78
CA PRO A 152 5.94 21.31 12.99
C PRO A 152 5.09 22.58 12.85
N THR A 153 5.70 23.76 12.87
CA THR A 153 5.06 25.06 12.68
C THR A 153 5.18 25.60 11.25
N ASN A 154 5.97 24.94 10.40
CA ASN A 154 6.12 25.27 8.99
C ASN A 154 6.49 24.02 8.17
N LEU A 155 5.53 23.09 8.05
CA LEU A 155 5.78 21.81 7.37
C LEU A 155 6.03 21.97 5.86
N ASP A 156 5.59 23.07 5.26
CA ASP A 156 5.84 23.39 3.84
C ASP A 156 7.18 24.10 3.60
N GLY A 157 7.94 24.35 4.69
CA GLY A 157 9.25 24.98 4.61
C GLY A 157 10.32 24.09 3.95
N LEU A 158 11.48 24.69 3.71
CA LEU A 158 12.66 23.95 3.26
C LEU A 158 13.03 22.89 4.31
N ALA A 159 13.14 21.65 3.86
CA ALA A 159 13.48 20.51 4.71
C ALA A 159 14.45 19.57 3.97
N ASN A 160 15.36 18.98 4.74
CA ASN A 160 16.22 17.91 4.25
C ASN A 160 15.65 16.56 4.63
N SER A 161 16.01 15.50 3.92
CA SER A 161 15.67 14.13 4.29
C SER A 161 16.28 13.77 5.64
N CYS A 162 15.49 13.14 6.51
CA CYS A 162 16.00 12.51 7.73
C CYS A 162 16.66 11.17 7.37
N SER A 163 17.76 10.86 8.05
CA SER A 163 18.40 9.55 8.02
C SER A 163 18.99 9.21 9.37
N ARG A 164 19.30 7.94 9.58
CA ARG A 164 20.02 7.42 10.73
C ARG A 164 21.32 8.18 10.96
N ARG A 165 22.12 8.41 9.92
CA ARG A 165 23.39 9.15 10.04
C ARG A 165 23.16 10.57 10.53
N PHE A 166 22.13 11.25 10.01
CA PHE A 166 21.77 12.58 10.45
C PHE A 166 21.37 12.59 11.94
N MET A 167 20.50 11.66 12.34
CA MET A 167 20.09 11.53 13.74
C MET A 167 21.24 11.20 14.69
N GLU A 168 22.11 10.25 14.34
CA GLU A 168 23.26 9.87 15.17
C GLU A 168 24.21 11.06 15.35
N GLY A 169 24.40 11.88 14.32
CA GLY A 169 25.13 13.15 14.42
C GLY A 169 24.51 14.09 15.46
N LEU A 170 23.20 14.32 15.38
CA LEU A 170 22.49 15.17 16.34
C LEU A 170 22.54 14.63 17.76
N ILE A 171 22.34 13.32 17.96
CA ILE A 171 22.34 12.68 19.27
C ILE A 171 23.72 12.80 19.94
N ASN A 172 24.80 12.76 19.16
CA ASN A 172 26.16 12.92 19.69
C ASN A 172 26.50 14.37 20.06
N GLU A 173 25.88 15.36 19.42
CA GLU A 173 26.21 16.78 19.59
C GLU A 173 25.27 17.54 20.53
N LEU A 174 24.00 17.12 20.63
CA LEU A 174 22.95 17.84 21.32
C LEU A 174 22.47 17.08 22.57
N ASN A 175 21.95 17.83 23.54
CA ASN A 175 21.27 17.23 24.69
C ASN A 175 19.81 16.87 24.36
N SER A 176 19.24 15.97 25.15
CA SER A 176 17.86 15.45 25.00
C SER A 176 16.80 16.54 24.86
N LYS A 177 16.93 17.64 25.63
CA LYS A 177 15.97 18.75 25.56
C LYS A 177 16.00 19.45 24.20
N ARG A 178 17.20 19.75 23.68
CA ARG A 178 17.35 20.36 22.36
C ARG A 178 16.92 19.43 21.24
N LEU A 179 17.22 18.13 21.34
CA LEU A 179 16.76 17.12 20.38
C LEU A 179 15.23 17.10 20.30
N TRP A 180 14.56 17.10 21.46
CA TRP A 180 13.11 17.11 21.54
C TRP A 180 12.50 18.41 21.01
N ASP A 181 13.00 19.57 21.48
CA ASP A 181 12.38 20.88 21.20
C ASP A 181 12.70 21.39 19.78
N GLU A 182 13.92 21.19 19.28
CA GLU A 182 14.39 21.77 18.00
C GLU A 182 14.30 20.80 16.81
N TYR A 183 14.29 19.48 17.06
CA TYR A 183 14.30 18.45 16.01
C TYR A 183 13.18 17.42 16.15
N GLY A 184 12.42 17.47 17.26
CA GLY A 184 11.37 16.50 17.52
C GLY A 184 11.89 15.07 17.65
N ILE A 185 13.12 14.87 18.15
CA ILE A 185 13.73 13.54 18.31
C ILE A 185 13.65 13.09 19.77
N ASP A 186 13.13 11.89 19.99
CA ASP A 186 13.11 11.20 21.29
C ASP A 186 14.38 10.34 21.41
N ASP A 187 15.41 10.86 22.08
CA ASP A 187 16.72 10.21 22.25
C ASP A 187 16.70 9.00 23.22
N ASP A 188 15.61 8.82 23.96
CA ASP A 188 15.46 7.86 25.04
C ASP A 188 15.11 6.43 24.58
N ILE A 189 14.75 6.25 23.31
CA ILE A 189 14.31 4.98 22.72
C ILE A 189 15.37 4.44 21.76
N THR A 190 15.56 3.13 21.66
CA THR A 190 16.41 2.53 20.61
C THR A 190 15.52 1.88 19.56
N PRO A 191 15.54 2.32 18.28
CA PRO A 191 14.78 1.69 17.20
C PRO A 191 15.25 0.27 16.97
N PHE A 192 14.30 -0.59 16.61
CA PHE A 192 14.61 -1.97 16.25
C PHE A 192 15.62 -2.06 15.09
N THR A 193 15.62 -1.09 14.17
CA THR A 193 16.51 -1.03 13.00
C THR A 193 17.99 -0.96 13.36
N PHE A 194 18.35 -0.48 14.56
CA PHE A 194 19.74 -0.47 15.03
C PHE A 194 20.35 -1.87 15.19
N HIS A 195 19.50 -2.89 15.32
CA HIS A 195 19.92 -4.29 15.44
C HIS A 195 20.14 -4.99 14.09
N PHE A 196 19.78 -4.35 12.98
CA PHE A 196 19.85 -4.92 11.64
C PHE A 196 20.79 -4.11 10.74
N PRO A 197 21.61 -4.77 9.92
CA PRO A 197 22.45 -4.07 8.95
C PRO A 197 21.56 -3.37 7.91
N HIS A 198 22.01 -2.21 7.43
CA HIS A 198 21.40 -1.44 6.33
C HIS A 198 19.96 -0.95 6.56
N ALA A 199 19.35 -1.30 7.70
CA ALA A 199 18.02 -0.82 8.08
C ALA A 199 18.09 0.61 8.63
N ASP A 200 17.35 1.52 7.99
CA ASP A 200 17.11 2.88 8.45
C ASP A 200 15.61 3.15 8.46
N ILE A 201 15.05 3.46 9.63
CA ILE A 201 13.61 3.62 9.75
C ILE A 201 13.10 4.81 8.92
N HIS A 202 13.87 5.89 8.78
CA HIS A 202 13.44 7.07 8.02
C HIS A 202 13.34 6.80 6.53
N GLU A 203 14.21 5.92 6.03
CA GLU A 203 14.20 5.48 4.65
C GLU A 203 13.11 4.42 4.44
N MET A 204 12.97 3.45 5.35
CA MET A 204 12.02 2.33 5.26
C MET A 204 10.53 2.73 5.31
N LEU A 205 10.16 3.86 5.92
CA LEU A 205 8.74 4.21 6.03
C LEU A 205 8.11 4.38 4.64
N SER A 206 7.09 3.58 4.33
CA SER A 206 6.40 3.62 3.03
C SER A 206 5.29 4.68 2.98
N ALA A 207 4.78 4.97 1.78
CA ALA A 207 3.69 5.92 1.58
C ALA A 207 2.36 5.23 1.95
N ASP A 208 1.52 5.90 2.75
CA ASP A 208 0.23 5.34 3.16
C ASP A 208 -0.93 6.11 2.51
N LEU A 209 -1.31 5.68 1.30
CA LEU A 209 -2.41 6.29 0.55
C LEU A 209 -3.72 6.30 1.34
N LEU A 210 -3.98 5.29 2.16
CA LEU A 210 -5.23 5.17 2.88
C LEU A 210 -5.31 6.16 4.04
N HIS A 211 -4.37 6.13 5.00
CA HIS A 211 -4.47 7.01 6.17
C HIS A 211 -3.96 8.42 5.91
N GLN A 212 -3.05 8.63 4.95
CA GLN A 212 -2.50 9.96 4.68
C GLN A 212 -3.34 10.73 3.65
N LEU A 213 -3.63 10.13 2.49
CA LEU A 213 -4.34 10.82 1.42
C LEU A 213 -5.86 10.72 1.60
N ILE A 214 -6.39 9.50 1.64
CA ILE A 214 -7.85 9.26 1.60
C ILE A 214 -8.53 9.64 2.94
N LYS A 215 -8.17 8.99 4.05
CA LYS A 215 -8.75 9.29 5.36
C LYS A 215 -8.21 10.61 5.91
N GLY A 216 -6.90 10.85 5.79
CA GLY A 216 -6.24 12.04 6.33
C GLY A 216 -6.58 13.32 5.56
N THR A 217 -6.06 13.45 4.35
CA THR A 217 -6.13 14.72 3.62
C THR A 217 -7.52 14.99 3.04
N PHE A 218 -8.13 14.02 2.37
CA PHE A 218 -9.46 14.22 1.80
C PHE A 218 -10.53 14.32 2.88
N LYS A 219 -10.74 13.23 3.64
CA LYS A 219 -11.85 13.14 4.58
C LYS A 219 -11.65 14.02 5.81
N ASP A 220 -10.59 13.81 6.59
CA ASP A 220 -10.42 14.51 7.86
C ASP A 220 -10.05 15.99 7.69
N HIS A 221 -9.46 16.40 6.55
CA HIS A 221 -9.11 17.81 6.30
C HIS A 221 -10.03 18.47 5.29
N LEU A 222 -10.00 18.11 4.00
CA LEU A 222 -10.69 18.87 2.95
C LEU A 222 -12.23 18.87 3.09
N VAL A 223 -12.85 17.71 3.38
CA VAL A 223 -14.30 17.64 3.59
C VAL A 223 -14.71 18.44 4.84
N GLN A 224 -13.93 18.32 5.93
CA GLN A 224 -14.18 19.09 7.14
C GLN A 224 -14.04 20.60 6.90
N TRP A 225 -13.01 21.03 6.17
CA TRP A 225 -12.77 22.44 5.86
C TRP A 225 -13.85 23.06 4.98
N VAL A 226 -14.45 22.29 4.07
CA VAL A 226 -15.62 22.74 3.32
C VAL A 226 -16.81 22.97 4.25
N SER A 227 -17.07 22.06 5.18
CA SER A 227 -18.12 22.25 6.18
C SER A 227 -17.85 23.47 7.06
N ASP A 228 -16.63 23.62 7.56
CA ASP A 228 -16.20 24.76 8.39
C ASP A 228 -16.38 26.09 7.63
N TYR A 229 -16.01 26.13 6.35
CA TYR A 229 -16.22 27.29 5.48
C TYR A 229 -17.71 27.69 5.42
N LEU A 230 -18.60 26.71 5.16
CA LEU A 230 -20.03 26.98 5.06
C LEU A 230 -20.60 27.52 6.37
N TYR A 231 -20.16 26.99 7.52
CA TYR A 231 -20.53 27.50 8.83
C TYR A 231 -20.04 28.93 9.07
N LEU A 232 -18.80 29.25 8.67
CA LEU A 232 -18.24 30.59 8.81
C LEU A 232 -18.92 31.63 7.91
N GLU A 233 -19.21 31.26 6.66
CA GLU A 233 -19.77 32.18 5.65
C GLU A 233 -21.27 32.42 5.85
N HIS A 234 -22.04 31.36 6.16
CA HIS A 234 -23.51 31.42 6.14
C HIS A 234 -24.16 31.31 7.53
N GLY A 235 -23.38 30.98 8.57
CA GLY A 235 -23.90 30.68 9.89
C GLY A 235 -24.61 29.32 9.99
N GLU A 236 -24.81 28.84 11.21
CA GLU A 236 -25.21 27.45 11.49
C GLU A 236 -26.47 26.99 10.76
N ALA A 237 -27.55 27.77 10.82
CA ALA A 237 -28.82 27.38 10.22
C ALA A 237 -28.73 27.21 8.69
N GLN A 238 -28.17 28.21 8.00
CA GLN A 238 -28.07 28.20 6.54
C GLN A 238 -27.01 27.20 6.06
N ALA A 239 -25.91 27.05 6.79
CA ALA A 239 -24.89 26.04 6.50
C ALA A 239 -25.48 24.61 6.56
N ASN A 240 -26.29 24.32 7.57
CA ASN A 240 -26.96 23.01 7.68
C ASN A 240 -27.94 22.77 6.51
N GLU A 241 -28.65 23.79 6.03
CA GLU A 241 -29.48 23.67 4.83
C GLU A 241 -28.65 23.37 3.57
N ILE A 242 -27.51 24.03 3.40
CA ILE A 242 -26.59 23.81 2.28
C ILE A 242 -25.99 22.40 2.35
N LEU A 243 -25.53 21.97 3.52
CA LEU A 243 -25.01 20.61 3.72
C LEU A 243 -26.06 19.55 3.41
N ASN A 244 -27.33 19.76 3.80
CA ASN A 244 -28.43 18.89 3.41
C ASN A 244 -28.67 18.87 1.89
N ASP A 245 -28.46 19.97 1.18
CA ASP A 245 -28.54 19.97 -0.29
C ASP A 245 -27.36 19.23 -0.93
N ILE A 246 -26.14 19.43 -0.40
CA ILE A 246 -24.95 18.66 -0.80
C ILE A 246 -25.21 17.16 -0.64
N ASP A 247 -25.80 16.75 0.48
CA ASP A 247 -26.22 15.36 0.74
C ASP A 247 -27.22 14.84 -0.30
N ARG A 248 -28.22 15.65 -0.66
CA ARG A 248 -29.18 15.31 -1.71
C ARG A 248 -28.51 15.17 -3.08
N ARG A 249 -27.56 16.03 -3.41
CA ARG A 249 -26.80 15.95 -4.68
C ARG A 249 -25.95 14.69 -4.74
N ILE A 250 -25.30 14.33 -3.63
CA ILE A 250 -24.55 13.08 -3.49
C ILE A 250 -25.49 11.88 -3.66
N ALA A 251 -26.66 11.90 -3.02
CA ALA A 251 -27.66 10.84 -3.14
C ALA A 251 -28.26 10.71 -4.55
N ALA A 252 -28.33 11.83 -5.29
CA ALA A 252 -28.84 11.88 -6.65
C ALA A 252 -27.82 11.46 -7.73
N ALA A 253 -26.59 11.08 -7.33
CA ALA A 253 -25.58 10.62 -8.27
C ALA A 253 -26.11 9.46 -9.15
N PRO A 254 -25.93 9.51 -10.49
CA PRO A 254 -26.44 8.48 -11.39
C PRO A 254 -25.89 7.09 -11.05
N LEU A 255 -26.71 6.07 -11.32
CA LEU A 255 -26.31 4.69 -11.13
C LEU A 255 -25.18 4.34 -12.10
N PHE A 256 -24.03 3.96 -11.56
CA PHE A 256 -22.89 3.47 -12.32
C PHE A 256 -22.34 2.19 -11.69
N SER A 257 -21.88 1.26 -12.53
CA SER A 257 -21.30 -0.01 -12.06
C SER A 257 -20.05 0.28 -11.22
N GLY A 258 -20.00 -0.23 -9.99
CA GLY A 258 -18.87 -0.03 -9.08
C GLY A 258 -18.86 1.31 -8.31
N LEU A 259 -19.87 2.17 -8.50
CA LEU A 259 -20.06 3.36 -7.67
C LEU A 259 -20.95 3.03 -6.46
N ARG A 260 -20.43 3.26 -5.25
CA ARG A 260 -21.21 3.08 -4.01
C ARG A 260 -22.32 4.13 -3.94
N ARG A 261 -23.50 3.72 -3.46
CA ARG A 261 -24.64 4.62 -3.26
C ARG A 261 -24.58 5.30 -1.91
N PHE A 262 -25.08 6.52 -1.88
CA PHE A 262 -25.14 7.37 -0.69
C PHE A 262 -26.59 7.86 -0.47
N PRO A 263 -27.55 6.98 -0.13
CA PRO A 263 -28.96 7.36 -0.04
C PRO A 263 -29.25 8.42 1.03
N HIS A 264 -28.37 8.54 2.03
CA HIS A 264 -28.44 9.55 3.09
C HIS A 264 -27.29 10.58 3.00
N GLY A 265 -26.67 10.73 1.83
CA GLY A 265 -25.55 11.64 1.63
C GLY A 265 -24.28 11.19 2.37
N HIS A 266 -23.53 12.16 2.90
CA HIS A 266 -22.24 11.98 3.57
C HIS A 266 -22.36 11.94 5.11
N GLN A 267 -23.57 11.93 5.69
CA GLN A 267 -23.77 11.88 7.14
C GLN A 267 -23.62 10.46 7.73
N PHE A 268 -22.40 9.90 7.73
CA PHE A 268 -22.10 8.62 8.38
C PHE A 268 -21.51 8.79 9.78
N LYS A 269 -22.00 8.00 10.75
CA LYS A 269 -21.43 7.94 12.10
C LYS A 269 -20.04 7.29 12.13
N GLN A 270 -19.77 6.38 11.20
CA GLN A 270 -18.46 5.76 10.99
C GLN A 270 -18.18 5.69 9.50
N TRP A 271 -17.00 6.17 9.09
CA TRP A 271 -16.56 6.16 7.70
C TRP A 271 -15.49 5.10 7.50
N THR A 272 -15.70 4.19 6.55
CA THR A 272 -14.66 3.27 6.09
C THR A 272 -13.74 3.95 5.07
N GLY A 273 -12.60 3.32 4.78
CA GLY A 273 -11.74 3.74 3.68
C GLY A 273 -12.48 3.75 2.33
N ASP A 274 -13.36 2.78 2.13
CA ASP A 274 -14.13 2.62 0.89
C ASP A 274 -15.26 3.65 0.76
N ASP A 275 -15.87 4.08 1.88
CA ASP A 275 -16.80 5.22 1.86
C ASP A 275 -16.12 6.50 1.42
N SER A 276 -14.92 6.76 1.94
CA SER A 276 -14.14 7.94 1.60
C SER A 276 -13.79 7.95 0.11
N LYS A 277 -13.29 6.83 -0.41
CA LYS A 277 -13.00 6.64 -1.84
C LYS A 277 -14.21 6.87 -2.74
N ALA A 278 -15.36 6.32 -2.37
CA ALA A 278 -16.57 6.47 -3.16
C ALA A 278 -17.10 7.91 -3.10
N LEU A 279 -17.00 8.59 -1.95
CA LEU A 279 -17.35 10.00 -1.83
C LEU A 279 -16.49 10.86 -2.76
N MET A 280 -15.17 10.61 -2.82
CA MET A 280 -14.25 11.38 -3.68
C MET A 280 -14.74 11.47 -5.13
N LYS A 281 -15.39 10.42 -5.66
CA LYS A 281 -15.91 10.36 -7.05
C LYS A 281 -17.06 11.33 -7.33
N VAL A 282 -17.86 11.63 -6.31
CA VAL A 282 -19.11 12.39 -6.45
C VAL A 282 -19.07 13.73 -5.73
N TYR A 283 -18.01 14.02 -4.97
CA TYR A 283 -17.96 15.19 -4.09
C TYR A 283 -17.83 16.51 -4.85
N LEU A 284 -16.98 16.59 -5.87
CA LEU A 284 -16.76 17.82 -6.65
C LEU A 284 -18.06 18.43 -7.22
N PRO A 285 -18.90 17.68 -7.96
CA PRO A 285 -20.15 18.25 -8.48
C PRO A 285 -21.15 18.58 -7.36
N ALA A 286 -21.08 17.91 -6.20
CA ALA A 286 -21.99 18.16 -5.09
C ALA A 286 -21.74 19.52 -4.43
N ILE A 287 -20.48 19.91 -4.23
CA ILE A 287 -20.12 21.19 -3.59
C ILE A 287 -20.12 22.38 -4.56
N SER A 288 -20.14 22.13 -5.87
CA SER A 288 -20.09 23.17 -6.89
C SER A 288 -21.27 24.14 -6.77
N GLY A 289 -20.96 25.45 -6.77
CA GLY A 289 -21.92 26.54 -6.59
C GLY A 289 -22.22 26.91 -5.14
N TYR A 290 -21.75 26.12 -4.16
CA TYR A 290 -21.84 26.45 -2.73
C TYR A 290 -20.54 26.96 -2.14
N VAL A 291 -19.41 26.64 -2.77
CA VAL A 291 -18.08 27.08 -2.33
C VAL A 291 -17.39 27.91 -3.42
N PRO A 292 -16.39 28.73 -3.08
CA PRO A 292 -15.58 29.45 -4.05
C PRO A 292 -15.01 28.51 -5.11
N PRO A 293 -14.93 28.93 -6.39
CA PRO A 293 -14.36 28.10 -7.46
C PRO A 293 -12.95 27.59 -7.14
N GLU A 294 -12.15 28.38 -6.43
CA GLU A 294 -10.81 28.00 -6.01
C GLU A 294 -10.78 26.81 -5.02
N MET A 295 -11.78 26.67 -4.13
CA MET A 295 -11.90 25.48 -3.28
C MET A 295 -12.17 24.22 -4.11
N VAL A 296 -13.02 24.34 -5.14
CA VAL A 296 -13.28 23.23 -6.08
C VAL A 296 -12.00 22.87 -6.85
N GLN A 297 -11.23 23.87 -7.31
CA GLN A 297 -9.94 23.67 -7.97
C GLN A 297 -8.90 23.00 -7.06
N CYS A 298 -8.85 23.39 -5.78
CA CYS A 298 -8.00 22.76 -4.77
C CYS A 298 -8.31 21.28 -4.62
N ILE A 299 -9.58 20.93 -4.37
CA ILE A 299 -10.00 19.54 -4.22
C ILE A 299 -9.78 18.77 -5.52
N SER A 300 -10.05 19.38 -6.69
CA SER A 300 -9.79 18.75 -7.99
C SER A 300 -8.31 18.42 -8.18
N ALA A 301 -7.40 19.35 -7.89
CA ALA A 301 -5.96 19.11 -8.00
C ALA A 301 -5.48 18.02 -7.03
N PHE A 302 -6.05 17.96 -5.82
CA PHE A 302 -5.79 16.87 -4.88
C PHE A 302 -6.28 15.51 -5.40
N LEU A 303 -7.47 15.47 -6.00
CA LEU A 303 -8.01 14.24 -6.60
C LEU A 303 -7.14 13.79 -7.79
N ASP A 304 -6.67 14.71 -8.64
CA ASP A 304 -5.72 14.41 -9.73
C ASP A 304 -4.48 13.70 -9.17
N ALA A 305 -3.88 14.24 -8.10
CA ALA A 305 -2.72 13.64 -7.44
C ALA A 305 -3.03 12.25 -6.87
N CYS A 306 -4.19 12.06 -6.22
CA CYS A 306 -4.64 10.77 -5.70
C CYS A 306 -4.81 9.71 -6.80
N TYR A 307 -5.36 10.10 -7.95
CA TYR A 307 -5.54 9.21 -9.09
C TYR A 307 -4.19 8.75 -9.65
N ILE A 308 -3.24 9.67 -9.84
CA ILE A 308 -1.92 9.33 -10.38
C ILE A 308 -1.15 8.42 -9.41
N ALA A 309 -1.15 8.76 -8.12
CA ALA A 309 -0.46 8.00 -7.08
C ALA A 309 -1.00 6.56 -6.90
N ARG A 310 -2.20 6.28 -7.40
CA ARG A 310 -2.86 4.97 -7.31
C ARG A 310 -2.70 4.10 -8.55
N ARG A 311 -2.08 4.60 -9.62
CA ARG A 311 -1.81 3.81 -10.82
C ARG A 311 -0.92 2.62 -10.48
N ALA A 312 -1.17 1.50 -11.16
CA ALA A 312 -0.35 0.29 -11.00
C ALA A 312 1.07 0.52 -11.56
N ASP A 313 1.14 1.29 -12.64
CA ASP A 313 2.38 1.63 -13.34
C ASP A 313 2.54 3.16 -13.33
N ILE A 314 3.72 3.63 -12.93
CA ILE A 314 4.03 5.05 -12.82
C ILE A 314 5.28 5.34 -13.63
N THR A 315 5.10 6.04 -14.75
CA THR A 315 6.18 6.49 -15.63
C THR A 315 6.79 7.80 -15.16
N GLN A 316 7.92 8.21 -15.75
CA GLN A 316 8.50 9.52 -15.49
C GLN A 316 7.54 10.67 -15.82
N GLU A 317 6.74 10.54 -16.88
CA GLU A 317 5.69 11.51 -17.23
C GLU A 317 4.58 11.57 -16.16
N SER A 318 4.21 10.40 -15.63
CA SER A 318 3.25 10.31 -14.53
C SER A 318 3.79 11.01 -13.27
N LEU A 319 5.08 10.87 -12.96
CA LEU A 319 5.73 11.58 -11.85
C LEU A 319 5.73 13.10 -12.06
N THR A 320 6.02 13.59 -13.27
CA THR A 320 5.94 15.02 -13.59
C THR A 320 4.51 15.54 -13.43
N THR A 321 3.52 14.78 -13.90
CA THR A 321 2.10 15.16 -13.76
C THR A 321 1.67 15.16 -12.29
N LEU A 322 2.16 14.20 -11.49
CA LEU A 322 1.91 14.14 -10.05
C LEU A 322 2.49 15.37 -9.34
N GLN A 323 3.72 15.75 -9.66
CA GLN A 323 4.36 16.96 -9.11
C GLN A 323 3.51 18.21 -9.41
N MET A 324 3.10 18.39 -10.66
CA MET A 324 2.25 19.51 -11.06
C MET A 324 0.89 19.50 -10.35
N ALA A 325 0.29 18.34 -10.13
CA ALA A 325 -0.97 18.21 -9.39
C ALA A 325 -0.80 18.60 -7.91
N ILE A 326 0.29 18.17 -7.26
CA ILE A 326 0.62 18.54 -5.88
C ILE A 326 0.88 20.05 -5.76
N GLU A 327 1.61 20.65 -6.71
CA GLU A 327 1.86 22.10 -6.74
C GLU A 327 0.57 22.91 -6.93
N ARG A 328 -0.30 22.48 -7.84
CA ARG A 328 -1.64 23.08 -8.02
C ARG A 328 -2.48 22.98 -6.75
N PHE A 329 -2.45 21.82 -6.09
CA PHE A 329 -3.12 21.63 -4.81
C PHE A 329 -2.59 22.59 -3.74
N HIS A 330 -1.27 22.70 -3.58
CA HIS A 330 -0.65 23.62 -2.62
C HIS A 330 -0.91 25.11 -2.94
N THR A 331 -1.04 25.44 -4.22
CA THR A 331 -1.39 26.80 -4.65
C THR A 331 -2.83 27.13 -4.26
N HIS A 332 -3.79 26.27 -4.65
CA HIS A 332 -5.20 26.55 -4.43
C HIS A 332 -5.66 26.32 -2.99
N ARG A 333 -4.97 25.51 -2.17
CA ARG A 333 -5.37 25.31 -0.76
C ARG A 333 -5.30 26.59 0.07
N GLU A 334 -4.56 27.60 -0.39
CA GLU A 334 -4.48 28.91 0.25
C GLU A 334 -5.85 29.59 0.44
N ILE A 335 -6.84 29.24 -0.38
CA ILE A 335 -8.22 29.69 -0.21
C ILE A 335 -8.78 29.38 1.19
N PHE A 336 -8.39 28.25 1.78
CA PHE A 336 -8.84 27.87 3.13
C PHE A 336 -8.21 28.76 4.20
N ARG A 337 -7.03 29.32 3.95
CA ARG A 337 -6.42 30.34 4.83
C ARG A 337 -7.07 31.69 4.65
N THR A 338 -7.32 32.13 3.40
CA THR A 338 -7.93 33.44 3.12
C THR A 338 -9.38 33.52 3.58
N CYS A 339 -10.12 32.41 3.54
CA CYS A 339 -11.48 32.31 4.09
C CYS A 339 -11.52 32.02 5.60
N SER A 340 -10.38 32.14 6.31
CA SER A 340 -10.26 31.95 7.76
C SER A 340 -10.62 30.56 8.30
N VAL A 341 -10.71 29.54 7.43
CA VAL A 341 -10.92 28.14 7.84
C VAL A 341 -9.65 27.56 8.47
N GLN A 342 -8.49 27.89 7.91
CA GLN A 342 -7.17 27.46 8.40
C GLN A 342 -6.22 28.66 8.59
N PRO A 343 -6.49 29.54 9.57
CA PRO A 343 -5.73 30.78 9.76
C PRO A 343 -4.28 30.54 10.21
N THR A 344 -4.01 29.41 10.87
CA THR A 344 -2.69 29.03 11.37
C THR A 344 -1.79 28.33 10.35
N GLY A 345 -2.25 28.20 9.10
CA GLY A 345 -1.52 27.50 8.03
C GLY A 345 -1.71 25.98 8.04
N PHE A 346 -0.95 25.28 7.19
CA PHE A 346 -1.16 23.87 6.83
C PHE A 346 -0.19 22.91 7.52
N ASN A 347 -0.03 23.07 8.83
CA ASN A 347 0.88 22.27 9.66
C ASN A 347 0.30 20.89 10.02
N LEU A 348 -0.04 20.12 8.98
CA LEU A 348 -0.70 18.82 9.09
C LEU A 348 0.17 17.71 8.48
N PRO A 349 0.80 16.85 9.30
CA PRO A 349 1.73 15.81 8.84
C PRO A 349 1.17 14.89 7.76
N ARG A 350 -0.12 14.54 7.85
CA ARG A 350 -0.80 13.71 6.85
C ARG A 350 -0.92 14.40 5.49
N GLN A 351 -1.15 15.71 5.46
CA GLN A 351 -1.17 16.47 4.21
C GLN A 351 0.25 16.72 3.69
N HIS A 352 1.18 17.05 4.58
CA HIS A 352 2.60 17.22 4.26
C HIS A 352 3.20 15.96 3.62
N SER A 353 2.72 14.76 3.94
CA SER A 353 3.19 13.50 3.33
C SER A 353 3.19 13.51 1.79
N LEU A 354 2.33 14.31 1.14
CA LEU A 354 2.28 14.46 -0.31
C LEU A 354 3.62 14.86 -0.92
N VAL A 355 4.42 15.70 -0.24
CA VAL A 355 5.73 16.13 -0.78
C VAL A 355 6.75 14.99 -0.86
N HIS A 356 6.54 13.93 -0.08
CA HIS A 356 7.42 12.75 -0.07
C HIS A 356 7.01 11.71 -1.11
N LEU A 357 5.80 11.82 -1.67
CA LEU A 357 5.19 10.75 -2.45
C LEU A 357 5.99 10.41 -3.72
N ILE A 358 6.53 11.42 -4.42
CA ILE A 358 7.32 11.21 -5.64
C ILE A 358 8.61 10.45 -5.33
N HIS A 359 9.37 10.91 -4.33
CA HIS A 359 10.58 10.23 -3.89
C HIS A 359 10.27 8.80 -3.43
N GLN A 360 9.16 8.59 -2.71
CA GLN A 360 8.76 7.25 -2.30
C GLN A 360 8.38 6.34 -3.47
N ILE A 361 7.73 6.87 -4.50
CA ILE A 361 7.44 6.09 -5.71
C ILE A 361 8.74 5.69 -6.42
N GLN A 362 9.74 6.56 -6.43
CA GLN A 362 11.04 6.27 -7.04
C GLN A 362 11.79 5.17 -6.27
N GLU A 363 11.79 5.22 -4.93
CA GLU A 363 12.48 4.24 -4.10
C GLU A 363 11.75 2.89 -4.01
N PHE A 364 10.40 2.92 -3.99
CA PHE A 364 9.60 1.75 -3.65
C PHE A 364 8.70 1.23 -4.79
N GLY A 365 8.66 1.93 -5.91
CA GLY A 365 7.71 1.67 -6.99
C GLY A 365 6.30 2.15 -6.64
N ALA A 366 5.31 1.64 -7.39
CA ALA A 366 3.93 2.09 -7.24
C ALA A 366 3.42 1.84 -5.80
N PRO A 367 2.85 2.84 -5.10
CA PRO A 367 2.56 2.76 -3.67
C PRO A 367 1.48 1.73 -3.31
N GLY A 368 0.78 1.23 -4.33
CA GLY A 368 -0.34 0.34 -4.15
C GLY A 368 -0.01 -0.96 -3.42
N GLY A 369 1.21 -1.47 -3.55
CA GLY A 369 1.71 -2.68 -2.86
C GLY A 369 2.25 -2.45 -1.45
N LEU A 370 2.31 -1.19 -0.99
CA LEU A 370 2.93 -0.79 0.29
C LEU A 370 2.02 0.08 1.15
N CYS A 371 0.72 0.06 0.86
CA CYS A 371 -0.28 0.84 1.59
C CYS A 371 -0.87 0.03 2.75
N SER A 372 -1.26 0.72 3.84
CA SER A 372 -1.95 0.12 4.99
C SER A 372 -3.29 -0.56 4.64
N SER A 373 -3.87 -0.31 3.46
CA SER A 373 -5.03 -1.06 2.98
C SER A 373 -4.78 -2.57 2.91
N ILE A 374 -3.52 -2.99 2.72
CA ILE A 374 -3.12 -4.39 2.69
C ILE A 374 -3.22 -5.00 4.09
N THR A 375 -2.69 -4.30 5.10
CA THR A 375 -2.77 -4.77 6.49
C THR A 375 -4.21 -4.70 7.00
N GLU A 376 -4.96 -3.63 6.73
CA GLU A 376 -6.38 -3.49 7.13
C GLU A 376 -7.25 -4.60 6.53
N SER A 377 -7.04 -4.93 5.25
CA SER A 377 -7.68 -6.08 4.59
C SER A 377 -7.30 -7.41 5.27
N ARG A 378 -6.02 -7.59 5.61
CA ARG A 378 -5.54 -8.80 6.29
C ARG A 378 -6.06 -8.95 7.72
N HIS A 379 -6.42 -7.85 8.39
CA HIS A 379 -7.00 -7.89 9.75
C HIS A 379 -8.29 -8.72 9.79
N ILE A 380 -9.08 -8.71 8.71
CA ILE A 380 -10.31 -9.50 8.61
C ILE A 380 -10.00 -10.98 8.83
N THR A 381 -9.09 -11.53 8.03
CA THR A 381 -8.78 -12.96 8.04
C THR A 381 -7.83 -13.38 9.16
N ALA A 382 -6.92 -12.50 9.59
CA ALA A 382 -5.88 -12.84 10.57
C ALA A 382 -6.25 -12.48 12.02
N VAL A 383 -7.24 -11.60 12.23
CA VAL A 383 -7.61 -11.10 13.56
C VAL A 383 -9.11 -11.23 13.82
N LYS A 384 -9.96 -10.56 13.03
CA LYS A 384 -11.40 -10.50 13.29
C LYS A 384 -12.04 -11.89 13.19
N TRP A 385 -11.86 -12.60 12.08
CA TRP A 385 -12.42 -13.94 11.90
C TRP A 385 -11.93 -14.95 12.95
N PRO A 386 -10.61 -15.11 13.21
CA PRO A 386 -10.15 -16.00 14.27
C PRO A 386 -10.70 -15.64 15.65
N TRP A 387 -10.89 -14.34 15.93
CA TRP A 387 -11.49 -13.90 17.17
C TRP A 387 -12.97 -14.30 17.26
N HIS A 388 -13.77 -14.07 16.20
CA HIS A 388 -15.19 -14.48 16.16
C HIS A 388 -15.38 -16.00 16.26
N HIS A 389 -14.44 -16.80 15.75
CA HIS A 389 -14.46 -18.26 15.87
C HIS A 389 -13.91 -18.77 17.21
N SER A 390 -13.31 -17.90 18.03
CA SER A 390 -12.83 -18.26 19.36
C SER A 390 -13.98 -18.24 20.37
N ASN A 391 -13.72 -18.75 21.58
CA ASN A 391 -14.65 -18.58 22.69
C ASN A 391 -14.62 -17.17 23.33
N CYS A 392 -13.87 -16.23 22.75
CA CYS A 392 -13.64 -14.86 23.23
C CYS A 392 -12.98 -14.72 24.61
N TYR A 393 -12.53 -15.81 25.24
CA TYR A 393 -11.81 -15.83 26.51
C TYR A 393 -10.34 -16.17 26.28
N GLU A 394 -9.43 -15.28 26.69
CA GLU A 394 -7.98 -15.39 26.41
C GLU A 394 -7.70 -15.77 24.93
N ALA A 395 -8.47 -15.13 24.03
CA ALA A 395 -8.63 -15.57 22.64
C ALA A 395 -7.33 -15.59 21.81
N LEU A 396 -6.27 -14.88 22.22
CA LEU A 396 -5.04 -14.79 21.44
C LEU A 396 -4.44 -16.16 21.11
N GLY A 397 -4.37 -17.07 22.10
CA GLY A 397 -3.85 -18.42 21.87
C GLY A 397 -4.69 -19.21 20.85
N GLN A 398 -6.01 -19.06 20.91
CA GLN A 398 -6.95 -19.70 19.97
C GLN A 398 -6.83 -19.10 18.56
N MET A 399 -6.69 -17.78 18.46
CA MET A 399 -6.48 -17.07 17.19
C MET A 399 -5.19 -17.52 16.51
N LEU A 400 -4.09 -17.65 17.27
CA LEU A 400 -2.81 -18.13 16.76
C LEU A 400 -2.90 -19.57 16.22
N LEU A 401 -3.56 -20.47 16.95
CA LEU A 401 -3.78 -21.85 16.48
C LEU A 401 -4.64 -21.89 15.22
N THR A 402 -5.69 -21.07 15.15
CA THR A 402 -6.58 -20.99 13.99
C THR A 402 -5.81 -20.51 12.75
N ASN A 403 -5.05 -19.42 12.88
CA ASN A 403 -4.21 -18.90 11.80
C ASN A 403 -3.20 -19.96 11.32
N GLN A 404 -2.52 -20.65 12.25
CA GLN A 404 -1.57 -21.70 11.91
C GLN A 404 -2.23 -22.88 11.18
N GLN A 405 -3.43 -23.28 11.59
CA GLN A 405 -4.19 -24.36 10.93
C GLN A 405 -4.59 -23.97 9.51
N LEU A 406 -5.12 -22.76 9.32
CA LEU A 406 -5.52 -22.26 8.01
C LEU A 406 -4.33 -22.17 7.04
N ASP A 407 -3.18 -21.67 7.50
CA ASP A 407 -1.98 -21.60 6.66
C ASP A 407 -1.45 -22.99 6.28
N LYS A 408 -1.43 -23.94 7.22
CA LYS A 408 -1.04 -25.34 6.94
C LYS A 408 -2.00 -26.01 5.95
N LEU A 409 -3.30 -25.76 6.07
CA LEU A 409 -4.31 -26.29 5.14
C LEU A 409 -4.15 -25.70 3.74
N LEU A 410 -3.90 -24.39 3.63
CA LEU A 410 -3.65 -23.74 2.35
C LEU A 410 -2.39 -24.28 1.66
N GLN A 411 -1.31 -24.50 2.42
CA GLN A 411 -0.09 -25.13 1.88
C GLN A 411 -0.37 -26.57 1.43
N ALA A 412 -1.05 -27.38 2.24
CA ALA A 412 -1.39 -28.75 1.88
C ALA A 412 -2.27 -28.81 0.61
N CYS A 413 -3.22 -27.89 0.47
CA CYS A 413 -4.01 -27.76 -0.76
C CYS A 413 -3.13 -27.43 -1.97
N ALA A 414 -2.17 -26.52 -1.84
CA ALA A 414 -1.24 -26.18 -2.92
C ALA A 414 -0.38 -27.40 -3.32
N ASP A 415 0.19 -28.11 -2.34
CA ASP A 415 0.97 -29.33 -2.56
C ASP A 415 0.13 -30.42 -3.26
N PHE A 416 -1.10 -30.65 -2.82
CA PHE A 416 -2.00 -31.63 -3.44
C PHE A 416 -2.41 -31.24 -4.86
N VAL A 417 -2.55 -29.95 -5.16
CA VAL A 417 -2.81 -29.47 -6.52
C VAL A 417 -1.59 -29.73 -7.42
N GLU A 418 -0.38 -29.44 -6.93
CA GLU A 418 0.88 -29.70 -7.65
C GLU A 418 1.05 -31.19 -7.98
N HIS A 419 0.72 -32.06 -7.03
CA HIS A 419 0.77 -33.52 -7.19
C HIS A 419 -0.45 -34.12 -7.88
N GLN A 420 -1.37 -33.30 -8.41
CA GLN A 420 -2.59 -33.71 -9.11
C GLN A 420 -3.55 -34.56 -8.25
N MET A 421 -3.43 -34.49 -6.92
CA MET A 421 -4.31 -35.14 -5.95
C MET A 421 -5.59 -34.34 -5.70
N LEU A 422 -5.55 -33.03 -5.95
CA LEU A 422 -6.71 -32.14 -5.97
C LEU A 422 -6.77 -31.36 -7.28
N PRO A 423 -7.96 -31.09 -7.84
CA PRO A 423 -8.07 -30.14 -8.94
C PRO A 423 -7.66 -28.75 -8.44
N PRO A 424 -6.99 -27.91 -9.27
CA PRO A 424 -6.72 -26.53 -8.91
C PRO A 424 -8.04 -25.83 -8.60
N SER A 425 -8.23 -25.45 -7.34
CA SER A 425 -9.41 -24.72 -6.90
C SER A 425 -9.32 -23.28 -7.40
N HIS A 426 -9.90 -23.01 -8.56
CA HIS A 426 -10.36 -21.67 -8.91
C HIS A 426 -11.74 -21.41 -8.30
N PHE A 427 -11.95 -21.81 -7.03
CA PHE A 427 -13.12 -21.28 -6.35
C PHE A 427 -12.87 -19.76 -6.25
N PRO A 428 -13.78 -18.90 -6.77
CA PRO A 428 -13.88 -17.58 -6.16
C PRO A 428 -14.02 -17.83 -4.66
N PRO A 429 -13.34 -17.06 -3.79
CA PRO A 429 -13.66 -17.12 -2.37
C PRO A 429 -15.18 -17.09 -2.24
N PRO A 430 -15.79 -17.88 -1.35
CA PRO A 430 -17.22 -17.91 -1.21
C PRO A 430 -17.71 -16.45 -1.18
N LYS A 431 -18.57 -16.07 -2.13
CA LYS A 431 -19.29 -14.80 -2.05
C LYS A 431 -19.74 -14.70 -0.60
N PRO A 432 -19.50 -13.58 0.09
CA PRO A 432 -19.86 -13.47 1.49
C PRO A 432 -21.30 -13.96 1.62
N ILE A 433 -21.47 -15.09 2.30
CA ILE A 433 -22.78 -15.46 2.82
C ILE A 433 -22.98 -14.40 3.87
N ILE A 434 -23.71 -13.35 3.50
CA ILE A 434 -24.21 -12.33 4.40
C ILE A 434 -24.97 -13.11 5.47
N PRO A 435 -24.48 -13.22 6.72
CA PRO A 435 -25.42 -13.40 7.81
C PRO A 435 -26.20 -12.09 7.80
N LEU A 436 -27.51 -12.17 7.55
CA LEU A 436 -28.41 -11.06 7.80
C LEU A 436 -28.40 -10.80 9.32
N SER A 437 -27.39 -10.08 9.80
CA SER A 437 -27.35 -9.42 11.08
C SER A 437 -26.86 -8.00 10.82
N ASP A 438 -27.71 -7.04 11.13
CA ASP A 438 -27.64 -5.60 10.79
C ASP A 438 -26.42 -4.83 11.38
N ASP A 439 -25.35 -5.50 11.81
CA ASP A 439 -24.28 -4.88 12.61
C ASP A 439 -22.84 -5.02 12.06
N ASP A 440 -22.60 -5.70 10.93
CA ASP A 440 -21.24 -5.84 10.36
C ASP A 440 -21.01 -4.97 9.10
N GLU A 441 -20.82 -3.66 9.32
CA GLU A 441 -20.54 -2.64 8.29
C GLU A 441 -19.08 -2.55 7.82
N ASP A 442 -18.25 -3.56 8.09
CA ASP A 442 -16.79 -3.50 7.85
C ASP A 442 -16.31 -4.57 6.84
N THR A 443 -17.02 -4.69 5.72
CA THR A 443 -16.64 -5.53 4.58
C THR A 443 -15.82 -4.72 3.57
N GLY A 444 -14.50 -4.71 3.74
CA GLY A 444 -13.58 -4.22 2.71
C GLY A 444 -13.74 -5.03 1.42
N ILE A 445 -13.94 -4.35 0.29
CA ILE A 445 -14.11 -5.02 -1.00
C ILE A 445 -12.76 -5.56 -1.48
N ILE A 446 -12.70 -6.87 -1.72
CA ILE A 446 -11.55 -7.64 -2.23
C ILE A 446 -11.10 -7.09 -3.60
N ASP A 447 -9.89 -6.54 -3.73
CA ASP A 447 -9.27 -6.25 -5.05
C ASP A 447 -8.94 -7.58 -5.76
N GLU A 448 -9.94 -8.14 -6.44
CA GLU A 448 -9.94 -9.54 -6.90
C GLU A 448 -9.33 -9.74 -8.30
N TYR A 449 -8.75 -8.71 -8.91
CA TYR A 449 -8.43 -8.76 -10.34
C TYR A 449 -6.94 -8.60 -10.64
N VAL A 450 -6.36 -9.67 -11.20
CA VAL A 450 -5.14 -9.63 -11.98
C VAL A 450 -5.45 -8.82 -13.25
N THR A 451 -4.64 -7.80 -13.56
CA THR A 451 -4.80 -6.81 -14.64
C THR A 451 -4.90 -7.40 -16.05
N GLY A 452 -4.52 -8.67 -16.21
CA GLY A 452 -4.92 -9.49 -17.34
C GLY A 452 -4.57 -10.94 -17.08
N ASN A 453 -5.38 -11.85 -17.63
CA ASN A 453 -5.11 -13.28 -17.55
C ASN A 453 -5.15 -13.84 -18.97
N VAL A 454 -4.04 -14.47 -19.37
CA VAL A 454 -4.00 -15.30 -20.58
C VAL A 454 -4.10 -16.76 -20.14
N ALA A 455 -5.30 -17.31 -20.22
CA ALA A 455 -5.54 -18.72 -19.99
C ALA A 455 -5.47 -19.47 -21.32
N LEU A 456 -4.45 -20.31 -21.47
CA LEU A 456 -4.38 -21.28 -22.56
C LEU A 456 -5.24 -22.50 -22.24
N ALA A 457 -5.75 -23.19 -23.26
CA ALA A 457 -6.39 -24.49 -23.07
C ALA A 457 -5.47 -25.46 -22.30
N ARG A 458 -6.02 -26.23 -21.36
CA ARG A 458 -5.27 -27.10 -20.42
C ARG A 458 -4.39 -28.15 -21.10
N THR A 459 -4.70 -28.51 -22.35
CA THR A 459 -3.96 -29.52 -23.11
C THR A 459 -3.60 -28.95 -24.48
N ARG A 460 -2.32 -29.03 -24.85
CA ARG A 460 -1.88 -28.74 -26.22
C ARG A 460 -2.49 -29.74 -27.19
N ILE A 461 -2.74 -29.33 -28.42
CA ILE A 461 -3.21 -30.29 -29.43
C ILE A 461 -2.06 -31.18 -29.87
N GLN A 462 -2.34 -32.48 -29.89
CA GLN A 462 -1.48 -33.48 -30.50
C GLN A 462 -1.84 -33.51 -31.99
N ASN A 463 -0.82 -33.49 -32.86
CA ASN A 463 -0.86 -33.48 -34.36
C ASN A 463 -0.43 -32.18 -35.05
N TYR A 464 -0.05 -31.12 -34.32
CA TYR A 464 0.64 -29.98 -34.93
C TYR A 464 2.17 -30.17 -34.95
N PRO A 465 2.86 -29.70 -36.00
CA PRO A 465 4.33 -29.66 -36.01
C PRO A 465 4.86 -28.79 -34.86
N ARG A 466 6.01 -29.18 -34.30
CA ARG A 466 6.61 -28.50 -33.14
C ARG A 466 7.74 -27.54 -33.50
N ARG A 467 8.12 -27.48 -34.78
CA ARG A 467 9.09 -26.52 -35.29
C ARG A 467 8.33 -25.40 -35.98
N LEU A 468 8.70 -24.16 -35.68
CA LEU A 468 7.96 -22.98 -36.13
C LEU A 468 7.79 -22.91 -37.66
N ALA A 469 8.84 -23.25 -38.42
CA ALA A 469 8.79 -23.27 -39.89
C ALA A 469 7.84 -24.36 -40.43
N GLU A 470 7.86 -25.56 -39.83
CA GLU A 470 6.96 -26.66 -40.20
C GLU A 470 5.51 -26.31 -39.83
N LEU A 471 5.31 -25.65 -38.67
CA LEU A 471 4.02 -25.18 -38.21
C LEU A 471 3.45 -24.10 -39.14
N ALA A 472 4.26 -23.11 -39.51
CA ALA A 472 3.90 -22.04 -40.45
C ALA A 472 3.38 -22.60 -41.78
N ASN A 473 4.08 -23.60 -42.33
CA ASN A 473 3.63 -24.29 -43.54
C ASN A 473 2.34 -25.09 -43.30
N HIS A 474 2.23 -25.78 -42.17
CA HIS A 474 1.07 -26.62 -41.84
C HIS A 474 -0.23 -25.82 -41.67
N ILE A 475 -0.15 -24.60 -41.14
CA ILE A 475 -1.32 -23.71 -40.98
C ILE A 475 -1.53 -22.75 -42.16
N GLY A 476 -0.68 -22.81 -43.19
CA GLY A 476 -0.76 -21.93 -44.35
C GLY A 476 -0.44 -20.46 -44.04
N CYS A 477 0.40 -20.19 -43.03
CA CYS A 477 0.83 -18.84 -42.65
C CYS A 477 2.37 -18.71 -42.71
N PRO A 478 2.97 -18.58 -43.91
CA PRO A 478 4.42 -18.40 -44.07
C PRO A 478 5.02 -17.23 -43.26
N PRO A 479 4.36 -16.06 -43.11
CA PRO A 479 4.89 -14.94 -42.32
C PRO A 479 5.06 -15.21 -40.83
N LEU A 480 4.47 -16.30 -40.29
CA LEU A 480 4.53 -16.61 -38.87
C LEU A 480 5.96 -16.66 -38.32
N VAL A 481 6.91 -17.16 -39.11
CA VAL A 481 8.32 -17.22 -38.70
C VAL A 481 8.87 -15.81 -38.50
N GLU A 482 8.69 -14.92 -39.46
CA GLU A 482 9.18 -13.54 -39.39
C GLU A 482 8.51 -12.76 -38.26
N LEU A 483 7.18 -12.85 -38.14
CA LEU A 483 6.40 -12.19 -37.08
C LEU A 483 6.85 -12.64 -35.68
N THR A 484 7.16 -13.92 -35.50
CA THR A 484 7.66 -14.42 -34.21
C THR A 484 9.04 -13.87 -33.89
N ARG A 485 9.91 -13.69 -34.89
CA ARG A 485 11.24 -13.11 -34.70
C ARG A 485 11.17 -11.63 -34.33
N CYS A 486 10.31 -10.86 -35.01
CA CYS A 486 10.06 -9.46 -34.69
C CYS A 486 9.50 -9.32 -33.26
N PHE A 487 8.49 -10.11 -32.91
CA PHE A 487 7.93 -10.14 -31.57
C PHE A 487 8.98 -10.46 -30.50
N LEU A 488 9.82 -11.47 -30.72
CA LEU A 488 10.89 -11.81 -29.78
C LEU A 488 11.95 -10.70 -29.67
N TYR A 489 12.24 -9.98 -30.76
CA TYR A 489 13.13 -8.83 -30.70
C TYR A 489 12.55 -7.73 -29.79
N ASP A 490 11.29 -7.36 -30.01
CA ASP A 490 10.59 -6.32 -29.23
C ASP A 490 10.46 -6.69 -27.74
N GLN A 491 10.29 -7.99 -27.42
CA GLN A 491 10.21 -8.46 -26.04
C GLN A 491 11.58 -8.52 -25.33
N LEU A 492 12.67 -8.70 -26.07
CA LEU A 492 14.02 -8.82 -25.50
C LEU A 492 14.76 -7.48 -25.42
N HIS A 493 14.31 -6.45 -26.14
CA HIS A 493 14.95 -5.13 -26.23
C HIS A 493 13.97 -4.01 -25.86
N THR A 494 13.20 -4.19 -24.78
CA THR A 494 12.23 -3.19 -24.30
C THR A 494 12.88 -1.88 -23.83
N ASP A 495 14.17 -1.89 -23.50
CA ASP A 495 14.85 -0.76 -22.83
C ASP A 495 15.64 0.14 -23.79
N ASP A 496 15.93 -0.31 -25.02
CA ASP A 496 16.83 0.38 -25.95
C ASP A 496 16.12 1.34 -26.91
N GLY A 497 14.79 1.40 -26.87
CA GLY A 497 13.96 2.29 -27.71
C GLY A 497 13.91 1.94 -29.21
N THR A 498 14.66 0.92 -29.66
CA THR A 498 14.63 0.37 -31.02
C THR A 498 13.54 -0.69 -31.18
N SER A 499 12.64 -0.50 -32.14
CA SER A 499 11.63 -1.49 -32.50
C SER A 499 12.11 -2.44 -33.60
N SER A 500 11.54 -3.65 -33.64
CA SER A 500 11.69 -4.60 -34.75
C SER A 500 11.28 -4.03 -36.12
N ALA A 501 10.50 -2.94 -36.15
CA ALA A 501 10.17 -2.20 -37.36
C ALA A 501 11.36 -1.42 -37.95
N ASP A 502 12.35 -1.06 -37.14
CA ASP A 502 13.45 -0.17 -37.51
C ASP A 502 14.75 -0.93 -37.88
N ILE A 503 14.72 -2.27 -37.80
CA ILE A 503 15.90 -3.11 -38.03
C ILE A 503 15.65 -4.21 -39.08
N PRO A 504 16.69 -4.65 -39.81
CA PRO A 504 16.57 -5.78 -40.72
C PRO A 504 16.23 -7.08 -39.99
N ILE A 505 15.37 -7.92 -40.58
CA ILE A 505 14.92 -9.21 -40.00
C ILE A 505 16.07 -10.17 -39.64
N GLN A 506 17.24 -10.02 -40.28
CA GLN A 506 18.45 -10.80 -39.99
C GLN A 506 18.99 -10.52 -38.58
N GLN A 507 18.72 -9.34 -38.03
CA GLN A 507 19.08 -8.96 -36.67
C GLN A 507 18.06 -9.45 -35.63
N CYS A 508 16.83 -9.78 -36.04
CA CYS A 508 15.84 -10.37 -35.14
C CYS A 508 16.20 -11.82 -34.79
N PRO A 509 16.05 -12.25 -33.52
CA PRO A 509 16.48 -13.56 -33.04
C PRO A 509 15.68 -14.67 -33.71
N TYR A 510 16.34 -15.77 -34.08
CA TYR A 510 15.68 -16.94 -34.67
C TYR A 510 15.29 -17.96 -33.58
N PRO A 511 13.99 -18.25 -33.37
CA PRO A 511 13.58 -19.21 -32.36
C PRO A 511 13.93 -20.65 -32.77
N THR A 512 14.77 -21.30 -31.96
CA THR A 512 15.17 -22.71 -32.15
C THR A 512 14.38 -23.69 -31.27
N GLY A 513 13.58 -23.16 -30.32
CA GLY A 513 12.77 -23.93 -29.38
C GLY A 513 11.58 -24.66 -30.03
N ARG A 514 11.00 -25.61 -29.27
CA ARG A 514 9.77 -26.31 -29.67
C ARG A 514 8.55 -25.44 -29.37
N VAL A 515 7.64 -25.34 -30.33
CA VAL A 515 6.37 -24.60 -30.20
C VAL A 515 5.24 -25.58 -29.87
N SER A 516 4.29 -25.14 -29.06
CA SER A 516 3.05 -25.87 -28.76
C SER A 516 1.85 -25.04 -29.21
N VAL A 517 0.85 -25.70 -29.81
CA VAL A 517 -0.36 -25.07 -30.32
C VAL A 517 -1.54 -25.36 -29.40
N PHE A 518 -2.33 -24.33 -29.14
CA PHE A 518 -3.56 -24.37 -28.35
C PHE A 518 -4.70 -23.74 -29.18
N HIS A 519 -5.84 -24.41 -29.30
CA HIS A 519 -6.97 -23.94 -30.15
C HIS A 519 -7.74 -22.77 -29.54
N SER A 520 -7.55 -22.49 -28.26
CA SER A 520 -8.14 -21.34 -27.58
C SER A 520 -7.15 -20.76 -26.59
N ALA A 521 -7.00 -19.45 -26.66
CA ALA A 521 -6.45 -18.63 -25.60
C ALA A 521 -7.56 -17.64 -25.21
N VAL A 522 -7.87 -17.56 -23.91
CA VAL A 522 -8.69 -16.47 -23.39
C VAL A 522 -7.71 -15.45 -22.84
N ALA A 523 -7.66 -14.29 -23.48
CA ALA A 523 -6.90 -13.16 -22.99
C ALA A 523 -7.89 -12.11 -22.51
N THR A 524 -7.98 -11.94 -21.20
CA THR A 524 -8.78 -10.88 -20.58
C THR A 524 -7.86 -9.69 -20.35
N PHE A 525 -8.14 -8.57 -21.02
CA PHE A 525 -7.48 -7.29 -20.79
C PHE A 525 -8.52 -6.24 -20.42
N TYR A 526 -8.15 -5.32 -19.54
CA TYR A 526 -8.99 -4.17 -19.16
C TYR A 526 -8.57 -2.93 -19.99
N ALA A 527 -9.52 -2.06 -20.31
CA ALA A 527 -9.30 -0.93 -21.23
C ALA A 527 -8.38 0.17 -20.61
N PRO A 528 -7.68 0.99 -21.41
CA PRO A 528 -6.70 1.98 -20.89
C PRO A 528 -7.28 3.11 -20.02
N SER A 529 -8.57 3.42 -20.13
CA SER A 529 -9.26 4.34 -19.19
C SER A 529 -9.44 3.76 -17.78
N ASP A 530 -8.97 2.54 -17.59
CA ASP A 530 -9.17 1.64 -16.47
C ASP A 530 -7.81 1.25 -15.85
N GLU A 531 -6.74 2.03 -16.04
CA GLU A 531 -5.45 1.82 -15.35
C GLU A 531 -5.53 2.02 -13.82
N SER A 532 -6.63 2.60 -13.34
CA SER A 532 -7.05 2.56 -11.93
C SER A 532 -8.10 1.47 -11.64
N GLY A 533 -8.47 0.67 -12.64
CA GLY A 533 -9.58 -0.29 -12.71
C GLY A 533 -10.97 0.34 -12.76
N ILE A 534 -12.00 -0.48 -13.03
CA ILE A 534 -13.44 -0.16 -12.81
C ILE A 534 -13.76 0.20 -11.34
N ARG A 535 -12.76 0.13 -10.46
CA ARG A 535 -12.75 0.50 -9.04
C ARG A 535 -11.78 1.66 -8.72
N GLY A 536 -11.33 2.37 -9.76
CA GLY A 536 -10.48 3.55 -9.65
C GLY A 536 -11.18 4.67 -8.88
N MET A 537 -10.51 5.13 -7.83
CA MET A 537 -11.01 5.67 -6.56
C MET A 537 -11.70 4.66 -5.65
#